data_AF-A0A1W1I3W6-F1
#
_entry.id   AF-A0A1W1I3W6-F1
#
_cell.length_a   1.000
_cell.length_b   1.000
_cell.length_c   1.000
_cell.angle_alpha   90.00
_cell.angle_beta   90.00
_cell.angle_gamma   90.00
#
_symmetry.space_group_name_H-M   'P 1'
#
loop_
_entity.id
_entity.type
_entity.pdbx_description
1 polymer ?
#
loop_
_entity_poly.entity_id
_entity_poly.type
_entity_poly.pdbx_seq_one_letter_code
_entity_poly.pdbx_strand_id
1 'polypeptide(L)'
;MNREMLIKLWQAHKNDEWPHVETGQEGPLMTLDTVISGCVVYVLDGEEDLDEQRRAIVSDCLAELDTLEIEINDECRSYFGRLREIGTLLLITT
;
A
#
# COMPACT_ATOMS: atom_id res chain seq x y z
N MET A 1 -7.77 3.98 -16.98
CA MET A 1 -8.37 2.82 -16.28
C MET A 1 -7.74 2.59 -14.90
N ASN A 2 -6.43 2.81 -14.73
CA ASN A 2 -5.74 2.59 -13.44
C ASN A 2 -6.11 3.58 -12.33
N ARG A 3 -6.32 4.87 -12.66
CA ARG A 3 -6.61 5.92 -11.66
C ARG A 3 -7.94 5.78 -10.94
N GLU A 4 -9.02 5.42 -11.64
CA GLU A 4 -10.34 5.19 -11.00
C GLU A 4 -10.31 3.98 -10.06
N MET A 5 -9.60 2.92 -10.45
CA MET A 5 -9.39 1.75 -9.59
C MET A 5 -8.56 2.12 -8.35
N LEU A 6 -7.48 2.88 -8.54
CA LEU A 6 -6.65 3.38 -7.44
C LEU A 6 -7.48 4.21 -6.46
N ILE A 7 -8.33 5.12 -6.95
CA ILE A 7 -9.24 5.92 -6.09
C ILE A 7 -10.17 5.00 -5.31
N LYS A 8 -10.81 4.02 -5.97
CA LYS A 8 -11.76 3.11 -5.31
C LYS A 8 -11.09 2.29 -4.22
N LEU A 9 -9.93 1.70 -4.50
CA LEU A 9 -9.16 0.93 -3.53
C LEU A 9 -8.67 1.81 -2.39
N TRP A 10 -8.15 3.00 -2.70
CA TRP A 10 -7.69 3.95 -1.70
C TRP A 10 -8.81 4.36 -0.74
N GLN A 11 -10.01 4.66 -1.25
CA GLN A 11 -11.15 4.97 -0.39
C GLN A 11 -11.56 3.78 0.48
N ALA A 12 -11.53 2.56 -0.05
CA ALA A 12 -11.80 1.38 0.78
C ALA A 12 -10.74 1.18 1.86
N HIS A 13 -9.47 1.37 1.53
CA HIS A 13 -8.33 1.22 2.44
C HIS A 13 -8.35 2.27 3.56
N LYS A 14 -8.50 3.54 3.19
CA LYS A 14 -8.55 4.68 4.13
C LYS A 14 -9.70 4.60 5.13
N ASN A 15 -10.82 3.97 4.74
CA ASN A 15 -12.00 3.82 5.59
C ASN A 15 -12.00 2.52 6.41
N ASP A 16 -11.05 1.61 6.18
CA ASP A 16 -10.95 0.40 6.98
C ASP A 16 -10.18 0.66 8.28
N GLU A 17 -10.45 -0.14 9.30
CA GLU A 17 -9.72 -0.06 10.56
C GLU A 17 -8.38 -0.77 10.44
N TRP A 18 -7.38 -0.29 11.20
CA TRP A 18 -6.12 -0.99 11.33
C TRP A 18 -6.36 -2.39 11.93
N PRO A 19 -5.93 -3.48 11.27
CA PRO A 19 -6.23 -4.83 11.73
C PRO A 19 -5.45 -5.19 13.01
N HIS A 20 -5.87 -6.26 13.69
CA HIS A 20 -5.11 -6.76 14.84
C HIS A 20 -3.85 -7.51 14.38
N VAL A 21 -2.73 -6.81 14.40
CA VAL A 21 -1.40 -7.32 14.03
C VAL A 21 -0.66 -7.83 15.27
N GLU A 22 0.10 -8.91 15.13
CA GLU A 22 1.00 -9.36 16.19
C GLU A 22 2.06 -8.30 16.51
N THR A 23 2.36 -8.09 17.80
CA THR A 23 3.21 -6.97 18.27
C THR A 23 4.60 -6.92 17.60
N GLY A 24 5.15 -8.05 17.14
CA GLY A 24 6.43 -8.10 16.44
C GLY A 24 6.40 -7.57 15.01
N GLN A 25 5.24 -7.61 14.34
CA GLN A 25 5.07 -7.23 12.94
C GLN A 25 4.36 -5.88 12.74
N GLU A 26 3.77 -5.33 13.81
CA GLU A 26 3.02 -4.08 13.75
C GLU A 26 3.87 -2.90 13.27
N GLY A 27 5.06 -2.69 13.83
CA GLY A 27 5.94 -1.58 13.44
C GLY A 27 6.33 -1.57 11.95
N PRO A 28 6.88 -2.67 11.41
CA PRO A 28 7.16 -2.80 9.98
C PRO A 28 5.91 -2.58 9.12
N LEU A 29 4.80 -3.25 9.43
CA LEU A 29 3.57 -3.12 8.65
C LEU A 29 2.98 -1.70 8.66
N MET A 30 3.04 -1.00 9.80
CA MET A 30 2.63 0.42 9.88
C MET A 30 3.52 1.31 9.02
N THR A 31 4.82 1.01 8.94
CA THR A 31 5.77 1.75 8.10
C THR A 31 5.43 1.57 6.62
N LEU A 32 5.20 0.33 6.18
CA LEU A 32 4.78 0.02 4.81
C LEU A 32 3.47 0.73 4.43
N ASP A 33 2.46 0.65 5.32
CA ASP A 33 1.18 1.32 5.12
C ASP A 33 1.34 2.84 4.96
N THR A 34 2.12 3.47 5.85
CA THR A 34 2.36 4.91 5.82
C THR A 34 3.05 5.36 4.53
N VAL A 35 4.09 4.63 4.12
CA VAL A 35 4.89 4.98 2.93
C VAL A 35 4.07 4.83 1.65
N ILE A 36 3.39 3.70 1.46
CA ILE A 36 2.56 3.45 0.28
C ILE A 36 1.39 4.45 0.26
N SER A 37 0.72 4.69 1.40
CA SER A 37 -0.36 5.68 1.50
C SER A 37 0.09 7.09 1.14
N GLY A 38 1.31 7.50 1.57
CA GLY A 38 1.89 8.78 1.19
C GLY A 38 2.08 8.92 -0.33
N CYS A 39 2.48 7.84 -1.00
CA CYS A 39 2.62 7.81 -2.46
C CYS A 39 1.27 7.88 -3.17
N VAL A 40 0.22 7.25 -2.62
CA VAL A 40 -1.14 7.40 -3.14
C VAL A 40 -1.62 8.84 -3.06
N VAL A 41 -1.48 9.48 -1.89
CA VAL A 41 -1.89 10.87 -1.69
C VAL A 41 -1.15 11.79 -2.66
N TYR A 42 0.16 11.59 -2.86
CA TYR A 42 0.95 12.36 -3.81
C TYR A 42 0.39 12.32 -5.26
N VAL A 43 0.00 11.15 -5.75
CA VAL A 43 -0.59 10.96 -7.10
C VAL A 43 -2.06 11.42 -7.18
N LEU A 44 -2.81 11.32 -6.08
CA LEU A 44 -4.22 11.71 -6.10
C LEU A 44 -4.41 13.23 -5.95
N ASP A 45 -3.55 13.91 -5.18
CA ASP A 45 -3.70 15.32 -4.83
C ASP A 45 -2.98 16.30 -5.76
N GLY A 46 -1.99 15.88 -6.55
CA GLY A 46 -1.18 16.83 -7.32
C GLY A 46 -0.56 16.31 -8.60
N GLU A 47 0.08 15.14 -8.55
CA GLU A 47 0.89 14.67 -9.67
C GLU A 47 0.17 13.60 -10.51
N GLU A 48 0.45 13.54 -11.81
CA GLU A 48 -0.11 12.48 -12.65
C GLU A 48 0.49 11.11 -12.33
N ASP A 49 1.71 11.06 -11.81
CA ASP A 49 2.50 9.85 -11.62
C ASP A 49 3.59 9.98 -10.53
N LEU A 50 4.16 8.85 -10.10
CA LEU A 50 5.33 8.79 -9.22
C LEU A 50 6.63 9.08 -9.99
N ASP A 51 7.52 9.85 -9.38
CA ASP A 51 8.91 9.95 -9.81
C ASP A 51 9.69 8.64 -9.56
N GLU A 52 10.88 8.53 -10.17
CA GLU A 52 11.72 7.33 -10.10
C GLU A 52 12.10 6.95 -8.66
N GLN A 53 12.34 7.93 -7.79
CA GLN A 53 12.69 7.68 -6.40
C GLN A 53 11.50 7.07 -5.64
N ARG A 54 10.30 7.62 -5.79
CA ARG A 54 9.08 7.10 -5.17
C ARG A 54 8.69 5.74 -5.73
N ARG A 55 8.91 5.50 -7.02
CA ARG A 55 8.72 4.17 -7.63
C ARG A 55 9.63 3.12 -7.02
N ALA A 56 10.92 3.44 -6.83
CA ALA A 56 11.86 2.54 -6.15
C ALA A 56 11.41 2.24 -4.72
N ILE A 57 11.01 3.27 -3.96
CA ILE A 57 10.50 3.11 -2.59
C ILE A 57 9.27 2.20 -2.55
N VAL A 58 8.27 2.42 -3.41
CA VAL A 58 7.07 1.57 -3.46
C VAL A 58 7.43 0.13 -3.83
N SER A 59 8.36 -0.06 -4.77
CA SER A 59 8.84 -1.40 -5.14
C SER A 59 9.49 -2.12 -3.96
N ASP A 60 10.34 -1.43 -3.21
CA ASP A 60 11.00 -2.01 -2.02
C ASP A 60 9.97 -2.35 -0.93
N CYS A 61 8.99 -1.47 -0.70
CA CYS A 61 7.90 -1.72 0.24
C CYS A 61 7.04 -2.92 -0.15
N LEU A 62 6.76 -3.11 -1.45
CA LEU A 62 6.01 -4.28 -1.91
C LEU A 62 6.80 -5.57 -1.70
N ALA A 63 8.10 -5.56 -1.99
CA ALA A 63 8.96 -6.71 -1.75
C ALA A 63 9.03 -7.06 -0.25
N GLU A 64 9.12 -6.06 0.62
CA GLU A 64 9.07 -6.26 2.07
C GLU A 64 7.70 -6.79 2.51
N LEU A 65 6.61 -6.22 2.00
CA LEU A 65 5.25 -6.67 2.29
C LEU A 65 5.05 -8.14 1.93
N ASP A 66 5.55 -8.59 0.77
CA ASP A 66 5.46 -9.99 0.33
C ASP A 66 6.21 -10.94 1.29
N THR A 67 7.31 -10.50 1.92
CA THR A 67 8.01 -11.31 2.93
C THR A 67 7.24 -11.42 4.23
N LEU A 68 6.57 -10.34 4.64
CA LEU A 68 5.75 -10.29 5.85
C LEU A 68 4.38 -10.95 5.67
N GLU A 69 3.84 -10.99 4.45
CA GLU A 69 2.50 -11.53 4.15
C GLU A 69 2.37 -13.03 4.46
N ILE A 70 3.49 -13.74 4.48
CA ILE A 70 3.56 -15.16 4.87
C ILE A 70 3.19 -15.36 6.34
N GLU A 71 3.42 -14.35 7.19
CA GLU A 71 3.28 -14.44 8.64
C GLU A 71 2.00 -13.79 9.18
N ILE A 72 1.25 -13.04 8.37
CA ILE A 72 0.01 -12.40 8.82
C ILE A 72 -1.17 -13.38 8.88
N ASN A 73 -1.97 -13.20 9.94
CA ASN A 73 -3.22 -13.92 10.16
C ASN A 73 -4.28 -13.56 9.10
N ASP A 74 -5.34 -14.37 9.03
CA ASP A 74 -6.41 -14.20 8.04
C ASP A 74 -7.16 -12.86 8.19
N GLU A 75 -7.19 -12.28 9.39
CA GLU A 75 -7.83 -10.99 9.67
C GLU A 75 -7.06 -9.83 8.99
N CYS A 76 -5.73 -9.93 8.93
CA CYS A 76 -4.86 -8.92 8.31
C CYS A 76 -4.83 -9.01 6.77
N ARG A 77 -5.11 -10.18 6.19
CA ARG A 77 -4.95 -10.42 4.74
C ARG A 77 -5.73 -9.44 3.87
N SER A 78 -6.96 -9.09 4.25
CA SER A 78 -7.77 -8.17 3.44
C SER A 78 -7.18 -6.77 3.42
N TYR A 79 -6.64 -6.30 4.54
CA TYR A 79 -6.07 -4.97 4.66
C TYR A 79 -4.77 -4.85 3.84
N PHE A 80 -3.82 -5.75 4.11
CA PHE A 80 -2.52 -5.70 3.43
C PHE A 80 -2.58 -6.18 1.98
N GLY A 81 -3.54 -7.04 1.62
CA GLY A 81 -3.81 -7.40 0.23
C GLY A 81 -4.26 -6.20 -0.60
N ARG A 82 -5.12 -5.33 -0.05
CA ARG A 82 -5.48 -4.06 -0.71
C ARG A 82 -4.29 -3.11 -0.78
N LEU A 83 -3.49 -3.00 0.28
CA LEU A 83 -2.27 -2.18 0.27
C LEU A 83 -1.31 -2.61 -0.86
N ARG A 84 -1.13 -3.92 -1.04
CA ARG A 84 -0.31 -4.50 -2.13
C ARG A 84 -0.89 -4.17 -3.50
N GLU A 85 -2.20 -4.30 -3.67
CA GLU A 85 -2.87 -3.97 -4.94
C GLU A 85 -2.72 -2.48 -5.26
N ILE A 86 -2.89 -1.59 -4.28
CA ILE A 86 -2.65 -0.16 -4.40
C ILE A 86 -1.21 0.13 -4.82
N GLY A 87 -0.22 -0.43 -4.13
CA GLY A 87 1.19 -0.24 -4.48
C GLY A 87 1.51 -0.73 -5.89
N THR A 88 0.94 -1.87 -6.29
CA THR A 88 1.09 -2.41 -7.66
C THR A 88 0.50 -1.45 -8.70
N LEU A 89 -0.69 -0.88 -8.44
CA LEU A 89 -1.31 0.11 -9.31
C LEU A 89 -0.45 1.37 -9.49
N LEU A 90 0.19 1.84 -8.40
CA LEU A 90 1.11 2.97 -8.45
C LEU A 90 2.31 2.71 -9.37
N LEU A 91 2.80 1.47 -9.47
CA LEU A 91 3.93 1.14 -10.34
C LEU A 91 3.55 0.96 -11.80
N ILE A 92 2.32 0.54 -12.11
CA ILE A 92 1.86 0.31 -13.50
C ILE A 92 1.19 1.54 -14.14
N THR A 93 0.94 2.59 -13.38
CA THR A 93 0.39 3.84 -13.94
C THR A 93 1.55 4.55 -14.64
N THR A 94 1.49 4.67 -15.97
CA THR A 94 2.43 5.37 -16.85
C THR A 94 1.66 6.01 -17.99
#